data_AF-A0A5N6NGH0-F1
#
_entry.id   AF-A0A5N6NGH0-F1
#
_cell.length_a   1.000
_cell.length_b   1.000
_cell.length_c   1.000
_cell.angle_alpha   90.00
_cell.angle_beta   90.00
_cell.angle_gamma   90.00
#
_symmetry.space_group_name_H-M   'P 1'
#
loop_
_entity.id
_entity.type
_entity.pdbx_description
1 polymer ?
#
loop_
_entity_poly.entity_id
_entity_poly.type
_entity_poly.pdbx_seq_one_letter_code
_entity_poly.pdbx_strand_id
1 'polypeptide(L)'
;MDGKGRSEEMGGVLLKEGWGDVQKGHKAFKDLIKNDNNLNKGKQIKSWNRPTQITGFDNVVRDIMSSSEYIVNKLVKDMKKLTIFRDTLKDIMDQTDEETRDRPNEKQKYIVSSFVPQHEESSVNVRVPSGIRNKASGSHKRFKSKREQAISRMGKRARGCHSCGQSGHDRRTCLTLSGTHKDD
;
A
#
# COMPACT_ATOMS: atom_id res chain seq x y z
N MET A 1 -58.45 29.21 41.04
CA MET A 1 -57.10 29.72 40.80
C MET A 1 -56.52 28.96 39.61
N ASP A 2 -57.01 29.13 38.39
CA ASP A 2 -57.09 30.30 37.49
C ASP A 2 -55.78 30.57 36.72
N GLY A 3 -55.93 30.61 35.39
CA GLY A 3 -54.95 31.05 34.36
C GLY A 3 -54.69 29.94 33.33
N LYS A 4 -55.33 29.82 32.15
CA LYS A 4 -55.94 30.73 31.16
C LYS A 4 -54.91 31.51 30.31
N GLY A 5 -54.87 31.21 29.01
CA GLY A 5 -54.25 32.02 27.93
C GLY A 5 -53.67 31.12 26.82
N ARG A 6 -54.39 30.68 25.78
CA ARG A 6 -54.91 31.34 24.55
C ARG A 6 -53.86 31.84 23.53
N SER A 7 -54.03 31.31 22.31
CA SER A 7 -53.86 31.92 20.96
C SER A 7 -52.43 32.31 20.53
N GLU A 8 -52.01 32.17 19.28
CA GLU A 8 -52.69 32.57 18.03
C GLU A 8 -52.29 31.71 16.82
N GLU A 9 -53.27 31.48 15.94
CA GLU A 9 -53.07 31.21 14.52
C GLU A 9 -52.56 32.48 13.83
N MET A 10 -51.50 32.39 13.02
CA MET A 10 -51.29 33.13 11.76
C MET A 10 -50.30 32.27 10.95
N GLY A 11 -50.60 31.82 9.73
CA GLY A 11 -50.94 32.65 8.59
C GLY A 11 -49.67 32.84 7.75
N GLY A 12 -49.49 32.03 6.71
CA GLY A 12 -48.30 32.06 5.84
C GLY A 12 -48.46 31.23 4.57
N VAL A 13 -49.42 31.61 3.74
CA VAL A 13 -49.45 31.28 2.31
C VAL A 13 -48.32 32.05 1.61
N LEU A 14 -47.87 31.57 0.44
CA LEU A 14 -47.01 32.25 -0.58
C LEU A 14 -45.49 32.00 -0.36
N LEU A 15 -44.67 31.53 -1.31
CA LEU A 15 -44.72 31.50 -2.77
C LEU A 15 -44.36 30.10 -3.32
N LYS A 16 -45.23 29.55 -4.16
CA LYS A 16 -44.76 28.91 -5.40
C LYS A 16 -44.27 30.04 -6.29
N GLU A 17 -43.03 29.99 -6.75
CA GLU A 17 -42.55 30.55 -8.03
C GLU A 17 -41.03 30.45 -8.08
N GLY A 18 -40.46 29.87 -9.15
CA GLY A 18 -39.02 30.00 -9.41
C GLY A 18 -38.24 28.76 -9.84
N TRP A 19 -38.88 27.65 -10.24
CA TRP A 19 -38.17 26.50 -10.85
C TRP A 19 -38.37 26.42 -12.37
N GLY A 20 -38.46 27.56 -13.05
CA GLY A 20 -38.69 27.65 -14.50
C GLY A 20 -37.49 28.13 -15.33
N ASP A 21 -36.51 28.81 -14.72
CA ASP A 21 -35.54 29.60 -15.49
C ASP A 21 -34.08 29.10 -15.46
N VAL A 22 -33.71 28.18 -14.55
CA VAL A 22 -32.35 27.58 -14.53
C VAL A 22 -32.09 26.72 -15.77
N GLN A 23 -33.14 26.13 -16.36
CA GLN A 23 -33.01 25.33 -17.59
C GLN A 23 -32.78 26.16 -18.86
N LYS A 24 -33.15 27.45 -18.89
CA LYS A 24 -32.94 28.31 -20.07
C LYS A 24 -31.47 28.67 -20.28
N GLY A 25 -30.70 28.84 -19.19
CA GLY A 25 -29.26 29.13 -19.27
C GLY A 25 -28.43 27.97 -19.83
N HIS A 26 -28.77 26.74 -19.43
CA HIS A 26 -28.12 25.52 -19.92
C HIS A 26 -28.33 25.28 -21.43
N LYS A 27 -29.46 25.72 -21.99
CA LYS A 27 -29.77 25.59 -23.42
C LYS A 27 -28.96 26.57 -24.26
N ALA A 28 -28.82 27.83 -23.81
CA ALA A 28 -28.09 28.88 -24.52
C ALA A 28 -26.57 28.60 -24.64
N PHE A 29 -25.96 27.93 -23.66
CA PHE A 29 -24.54 27.56 -23.74
C PHE A 29 -24.30 26.41 -24.74
N LYS A 30 -25.20 25.42 -24.79
CA LYS A 30 -25.11 24.29 -25.74
C LYS A 30 -25.21 24.73 -27.20
N ASP A 31 -25.97 25.79 -27.48
CA ASP A 31 -26.15 26.30 -28.85
C ASP A 31 -24.97 27.14 -29.37
N LEU A 32 -24.04 27.57 -28.50
CA LEU A 32 -22.81 28.26 -28.90
C LEU A 32 -21.67 27.30 -29.30
N ILE A 33 -21.77 26.01 -28.95
CA ILE A 33 -20.78 24.97 -29.24
C ILE A 33 -21.24 24.11 -30.43
N LYS A 34 -21.61 24.75 -31.54
CA LYS A 34 -21.77 24.08 -32.83
C LYS A 34 -20.98 24.84 -33.89
N ASN A 35 -19.72 24.46 -34.10
CA ASN A 35 -19.15 24.37 -35.44
C ASN A 35 -17.76 23.72 -35.46
N ASP A 36 -17.61 22.82 -36.44
CA ASP A 36 -16.42 22.52 -37.24
C ASP A 36 -15.25 21.74 -36.61
N ASN A 37 -15.47 20.45 -36.35
CA ASN A 37 -14.39 19.46 -36.27
C ASN A 37 -14.25 18.69 -37.60
N ASN A 38 -13.63 19.32 -38.59
CA ASN A 38 -13.13 18.61 -39.77
C ASN A 38 -11.78 19.16 -40.22
N LEU A 39 -10.70 18.63 -39.64
CA LEU A 39 -9.46 18.26 -40.34
C LEU A 39 -8.45 17.75 -39.29
N ASN A 40 -8.05 16.48 -39.40
CA ASN A 40 -6.67 16.12 -39.71
C ASN A 40 -6.48 14.60 -39.53
N LYS A 41 -6.56 13.88 -40.66
CA LYS A 41 -6.04 12.51 -40.77
C LYS A 41 -4.54 12.61 -40.97
N GLY A 42 -3.73 12.08 -40.06
CA GLY A 42 -2.29 12.08 -40.25
C GLY A 42 -1.46 11.28 -39.25
N LYS A 43 -1.00 10.12 -39.73
CA LYS A 43 0.26 9.42 -39.39
C LYS A 43 0.28 8.56 -38.12
N GLN A 44 0.03 7.27 -38.35
CA GLN A 44 0.44 6.15 -37.49
C GLN A 44 1.97 6.11 -37.39
N ILE A 45 2.52 6.43 -36.21
CA ILE A 45 3.92 6.15 -35.88
C ILE A 45 3.91 5.06 -34.80
N LYS A 46 4.49 3.92 -35.16
CA LYS A 46 4.61 2.71 -34.35
C LYS A 46 5.54 2.98 -33.17
N SER A 47 5.01 2.93 -31.95
CA SER A 47 5.78 3.05 -30.71
C SER A 47 5.14 2.18 -29.62
N TRP A 48 6.01 1.59 -28.81
CA TRP A 48 5.84 0.41 -27.97
C TRP A 48 4.61 0.40 -27.05
N ASN A 49 4.06 -0.81 -26.89
CA ASN A 49 2.88 -1.17 -26.10
C ASN A 49 2.86 -0.52 -24.70
N ARG A 50 2.08 0.55 -24.56
CA ARG A 50 1.58 1.12 -23.31
C ARG A 50 0.10 0.74 -23.20
N PRO A 51 -0.45 0.35 -22.05
CA PRO A 51 -1.88 0.04 -21.94
C PRO A 51 -2.71 1.25 -22.37
N THR A 52 -3.31 1.19 -23.56
CA THR A 52 -4.01 2.30 -24.22
C THR A 52 -5.44 2.48 -23.72
N GLN A 53 -5.62 2.62 -22.40
CA GLN A 53 -6.88 3.10 -21.82
C GLN A 53 -6.79 4.56 -21.37
N ILE A 54 -5.60 5.17 -21.48
CA ILE A 54 -5.29 6.48 -20.90
C ILE A 54 -5.55 7.62 -21.90
N THR A 55 -5.54 7.36 -23.22
CA THR A 55 -5.62 8.44 -24.23
C THR A 55 -6.98 9.12 -24.30
N GLY A 56 -8.09 8.39 -24.12
CA GLY A 56 -9.43 8.95 -24.19
C GLY A 56 -9.75 9.89 -23.02
N PHE A 57 -9.43 9.47 -21.80
CA PHE A 57 -9.59 10.29 -20.61
C PHE A 57 -8.70 11.54 -20.66
N ASP A 58 -7.43 11.38 -21.04
CA ASP A 58 -6.49 12.49 -21.16
C ASP A 58 -6.95 13.53 -22.19
N ASN A 59 -7.57 13.09 -23.29
CA ASN A 59 -8.15 14.01 -24.28
C ASN A 59 -9.31 14.81 -23.68
N VAL A 60 -10.23 14.17 -22.95
CA VAL A 60 -11.36 14.86 -22.32
C VAL A 60 -10.86 15.88 -21.29
N VAL A 61 -9.89 15.51 -20.44
CA VAL A 61 -9.29 16.43 -19.47
C VAL A 61 -8.63 17.61 -20.18
N ARG A 62 -7.85 17.35 -21.24
CA ARG A 62 -7.21 18.41 -22.02
C ARG A 62 -8.23 19.34 -22.69
N ASP A 63 -9.32 18.80 -23.23
CA ASP A 63 -10.36 19.56 -23.89
C ASP A 63 -11.12 20.45 -22.89
N ILE A 64 -11.40 19.96 -21.68
CA ILE A 64 -12.01 20.76 -20.60
C ILE A 64 -11.10 21.91 -20.20
N MET A 65 -9.82 21.64 -19.98
CA MET A 65 -8.85 22.67 -19.56
C MET A 65 -8.68 23.74 -20.64
N SER A 66 -8.51 23.32 -21.91
CA SER A 66 -8.35 24.22 -23.05
C SER A 66 -9.61 25.07 -23.28
N SER A 67 -10.79 24.46 -23.15
CA SER A 67 -12.07 25.16 -23.32
C SER A 67 -12.31 26.18 -22.20
N SER A 68 -11.94 25.83 -20.97
CA SER A 68 -12.07 26.73 -19.81
C SER A 68 -11.17 27.96 -19.98
N GLU A 69 -9.91 27.76 -20.38
CA GLU A 69 -8.98 28.85 -20.67
C GLU A 69 -9.49 29.75 -21.80
N TYR A 70 -10.00 29.15 -22.88
CA TYR A 70 -10.61 29.89 -23.99
C TYR A 70 -11.77 30.79 -23.54
N ILE A 71 -12.69 30.26 -22.74
CA ILE A 71 -13.85 31.01 -22.23
C ILE A 71 -13.38 32.18 -21.34
N VAL A 72 -12.44 31.93 -20.42
CA VAL A 72 -11.90 32.99 -19.56
C VAL A 72 -11.25 34.10 -20.38
N ASN A 73 -10.41 33.76 -21.37
CA ASN A 73 -9.74 34.73 -22.24
C ASN A 73 -10.75 35.57 -23.06
N LYS A 74 -11.87 34.97 -23.48
CA LYS A 74 -12.92 35.68 -24.22
C LYS A 74 -13.77 36.58 -23.33
N LEU A 75 -14.05 36.13 -22.10
CA LEU A 75 -14.92 36.83 -21.14
C LEU A 75 -14.18 37.82 -20.24
N VAL A 76 -12.84 37.86 -20.27
CA VAL A 76 -12.02 38.74 -19.39
C VAL A 76 -12.41 40.22 -19.47
N LYS A 77 -12.98 40.66 -20.60
CA LYS A 77 -13.43 42.05 -20.82
C LYS A 77 -14.86 42.30 -20.31
N ASP A 78 -15.66 41.25 -20.11
CA ASP A 78 -17.04 41.33 -19.63
C ASP A 78 -17.16 40.65 -18.26
N MET A 79 -16.87 41.45 -17.23
CA MET A 79 -16.84 40.99 -15.84
C MET A 79 -18.15 40.34 -15.40
N LYS A 80 -19.31 40.79 -15.90
CA LYS A 80 -20.60 40.22 -15.51
C LYS A 80 -20.72 38.77 -15.98
N LYS A 81 -20.39 38.50 -17.24
CA LYS A 81 -20.40 37.13 -17.79
C LYS A 81 -19.33 36.24 -17.15
N LEU A 82 -18.16 36.79 -16.86
CA LEU A 82 -17.10 36.05 -16.16
C LEU A 82 -17.53 35.64 -14.75
N THR A 83 -18.25 36.52 -14.05
CA THR A 83 -18.79 36.24 -12.71
C THR A 83 -19.80 35.09 -12.75
N ILE A 84 -20.70 35.10 -13.74
CA ILE A 84 -21.67 34.00 -13.96
C ILE A 84 -20.93 32.68 -14.24
N PHE A 85 -19.92 32.68 -15.11
CA PHE A 85 -19.13 31.48 -15.40
C PHE A 85 -18.45 30.92 -14.14
N ARG A 86 -17.82 31.78 -13.33
CA ARG A 86 -17.24 31.39 -12.04
C ARG A 86 -18.29 30.74 -11.13
N ASP A 87 -19.47 31.34 -11.01
CA ASP A 87 -20.51 30.84 -10.10
C ASP A 87 -21.06 29.49 -10.57
N THR A 88 -21.17 29.27 -11.88
CA THR A 88 -21.51 27.94 -12.42
C THR A 88 -20.44 26.89 -12.12
N LEU A 89 -19.15 27.25 -12.15
CA LEU A 89 -18.09 26.31 -11.78
C LEU A 89 -18.13 25.96 -10.29
N LYS A 90 -18.42 26.94 -9.42
CA LYS A 90 -18.59 26.70 -7.99
C LYS A 90 -19.76 25.78 -7.70
N ASP A 91 -20.90 26.00 -8.33
CA ASP A 91 -22.08 25.14 -8.18
C ASP A 91 -21.78 23.69 -8.59
N ILE A 92 -21.08 23.48 -9.71
CA ILE A 92 -20.65 22.14 -10.14
C ILE A 92 -19.66 21.50 -9.14
N MET A 93 -18.74 22.30 -8.58
CA MET A 93 -17.82 21.81 -7.54
C MET A 93 -18.57 21.37 -6.28
N ASP A 94 -19.48 22.21 -5.79
CA ASP A 94 -20.26 21.94 -4.59
C ASP A 94 -21.13 20.68 -4.77
N GLN A 95 -21.77 20.52 -5.93
CA GLN A 95 -22.52 19.29 -6.28
C GLN A 95 -21.62 18.04 -6.29
N THR A 96 -20.42 18.16 -6.86
CA THR A 96 -19.46 17.04 -6.90
C THR A 96 -18.97 16.66 -5.49
N ASP A 97 -18.75 17.65 -4.63
CA ASP A 97 -18.32 17.44 -3.26
C ASP A 97 -19.43 16.78 -2.42
N GLU A 98 -20.70 17.20 -2.60
CA GLU A 98 -21.85 16.55 -1.96
C GLU A 98 -22.01 15.09 -2.39
N GLU A 99 -21.91 14.81 -3.70
CA GLU A 99 -22.00 13.44 -4.24
C GLU A 99 -20.87 12.52 -3.77
N THR A 100 -19.68 13.08 -3.51
CA THR A 100 -18.50 12.31 -3.14
C THR A 100 -18.25 12.23 -1.63
N ARG A 101 -18.97 13.03 -0.82
CA ARG A 101 -18.78 13.15 0.64
C ARG A 101 -18.87 11.83 1.39
N ASP A 102 -19.83 10.98 1.02
CA ASP A 102 -20.07 9.69 1.67
C ASP A 102 -19.38 8.52 0.95
N ARG A 103 -18.72 8.78 -0.19
CA ARG A 103 -18.06 7.72 -0.93
C ARG A 103 -16.71 7.41 -0.27
N PRO A 104 -16.49 6.18 0.23
CA PRO A 104 -15.15 5.79 0.65
C PRO A 104 -14.20 5.94 -0.55
N ASN A 105 -12.99 6.44 -0.32
CA ASN A 105 -11.96 6.55 -1.36
C ASN A 105 -11.59 5.14 -1.87
N GLU A 106 -12.37 4.61 -2.81
CA GLU A 106 -12.27 3.25 -3.34
C GLU A 106 -10.95 3.04 -4.07
N LYS A 107 -10.37 4.11 -4.63
CA LYS A 107 -9.09 4.06 -5.32
C LYS A 107 -7.99 3.59 -4.38
N GLN A 108 -8.00 4.00 -3.11
CA GLN A 108 -6.95 3.60 -2.18
C GLN A 108 -6.95 2.10 -1.90
N LYS A 109 -8.12 1.48 -1.68
CA LYS A 109 -8.21 0.03 -1.41
C LYS A 109 -7.79 -0.80 -2.63
N TYR A 110 -8.26 -0.42 -3.82
CA TYR A 110 -7.92 -1.13 -5.05
C TYR A 110 -6.44 -1.01 -5.41
N ILE A 111 -5.87 0.21 -5.32
CA ILE A 111 -4.45 0.47 -5.55
C ILE A 111 -3.60 -0.35 -4.56
N VAL A 112 -3.92 -0.31 -3.27
CA VAL A 112 -3.19 -1.09 -2.25
C VAL A 112 -3.29 -2.59 -2.53
N SER A 113 -4.46 -3.11 -2.91
CA SER A 113 -4.63 -4.53 -3.26
C SER A 113 -3.88 -4.94 -4.53
N SER A 114 -3.66 -4.02 -5.47
CA SER A 114 -2.91 -4.30 -6.69
C SER A 114 -1.40 -4.40 -6.46
N PHE A 115 -0.89 -3.72 -5.42
CA PHE A 115 0.52 -3.76 -5.04
C PHE A 115 0.84 -4.88 -4.04
N VAL A 116 -0.14 -5.34 -3.27
CA VAL A 116 0.02 -6.43 -2.31
C VAL A 116 -0.45 -7.71 -2.99
N PRO A 117 0.45 -8.66 -3.32
CA PRO A 117 0.03 -9.98 -3.76
C PRO A 117 -0.94 -10.53 -2.72
N GLN A 118 -2.18 -10.83 -3.14
CA GLN A 118 -3.12 -11.57 -2.30
C GLN A 118 -2.56 -12.97 -2.11
N HIS A 119 -1.71 -13.12 -1.10
CA HIS A 119 -1.25 -14.42 -0.66
C HIS A 119 -2.43 -15.05 0.07
N GLU A 120 -2.99 -16.13 -0.49
CA GLU A 120 -3.89 -16.96 0.29
C GLU A 120 -3.18 -17.32 1.59
N GLU A 121 -3.87 -17.17 2.72
CA GLU A 121 -3.33 -17.39 4.05
C GLU A 121 -3.01 -18.88 4.25
N SER A 122 -1.99 -19.37 3.55
CA SER A 122 -1.41 -20.68 3.79
C SER A 122 -0.77 -20.57 5.16
N SER A 123 -1.30 -21.34 6.11
CA SER A 123 -0.73 -21.44 7.45
C SER A 123 0.62 -22.15 7.35
N VAL A 124 1.66 -21.41 6.96
CA VAL A 124 3.02 -21.91 6.97
C VAL A 124 3.45 -21.99 8.42
N ASN A 125 3.40 -23.20 8.97
CA ASN A 125 3.93 -23.48 10.30
C ASN A 125 5.47 -23.43 10.24
N VAL A 126 6.03 -22.23 10.34
CA VAL A 126 7.47 -22.01 10.41
C VAL A 126 7.96 -22.52 11.76
N ARG A 127 8.53 -23.72 11.75
CA ARG A 127 9.11 -24.31 12.96
C ARG A 127 10.29 -23.46 13.43
N VAL A 128 10.23 -23.00 14.67
CA VAL A 128 11.33 -22.25 15.30
C VAL A 128 12.61 -23.10 15.21
N PRO A 129 13.74 -22.53 14.74
CA PRO A 129 15.01 -23.23 14.73
C PRO A 129 15.36 -23.71 16.15
N SER A 130 15.37 -25.02 16.36
CA SER A 130 15.68 -25.59 17.68
C SER A 130 17.19 -25.56 17.95
N GLY A 131 17.59 -25.22 19.18
CA GLY A 131 18.99 -25.24 19.61
C GLY A 131 19.80 -23.97 19.32
N ILE A 132 19.20 -22.95 18.72
CA ILE A 132 19.81 -21.62 18.65
C ILE A 132 19.68 -20.92 20.01
N ARG A 133 20.70 -20.15 20.37
CA ARG A 133 20.75 -19.34 21.58
C ARG A 133 20.72 -17.89 21.14
N ASN A 134 19.68 -17.17 21.55
CA ASN A 134 19.59 -15.73 21.34
C ASN A 134 20.54 -14.98 22.31
N LYS A 135 20.77 -13.69 22.05
CA LYS A 135 21.42 -12.79 23.01
C LYS A 135 20.60 -12.83 24.32
N ALA A 136 21.26 -12.93 25.47
CA ALA A 136 20.68 -13.12 26.82
C ALA A 136 20.19 -14.53 27.20
N SER A 137 20.45 -15.57 26.41
CA SER A 137 20.18 -16.99 26.75
C SER A 137 21.00 -17.57 27.94
N GLY A 138 21.63 -16.72 28.75
CA GLY A 138 22.25 -17.05 30.05
C GLY A 138 23.50 -17.93 30.03
N SER A 139 23.74 -18.68 28.96
CA SER A 139 24.93 -19.52 28.83
C SER A 139 26.12 -18.70 28.33
N HIS A 140 26.99 -18.28 29.25
CA HIS A 140 28.30 -17.68 28.97
C HIS A 140 29.28 -18.65 28.28
N LYS A 141 28.89 -19.90 28.04
CA LYS A 141 29.70 -20.89 27.32
C LYS A 141 29.45 -20.81 25.81
N ARG A 142 30.56 -20.77 25.05
CA ARG A 142 30.61 -20.92 23.59
C ARG A 142 29.81 -22.14 23.12
N PHE A 143 29.19 -22.04 21.94
CA PHE A 143 28.60 -23.18 21.24
C PHE A 143 29.65 -24.23 20.86
N LYS A 144 29.39 -25.49 21.25
CA LYS A 144 30.21 -26.64 20.86
C LYS A 144 29.68 -27.26 19.58
N SER A 145 30.57 -27.56 18.65
CA SER A 145 30.25 -28.33 17.44
C SER A 145 29.77 -29.75 17.78
N LYS A 146 29.07 -30.42 16.85
CA LYS A 146 28.64 -31.83 17.04
C LYS A 146 29.83 -32.75 17.37
N ARG A 147 30.98 -32.52 16.72
CA ARG A 147 32.23 -33.24 16.99
C ARG A 147 32.72 -33.03 18.42
N GLU A 148 32.80 -31.78 18.89
CA GLU A 148 33.23 -31.48 20.27
C GLU A 148 32.28 -32.04 21.34
N GLN A 149 30.98 -32.03 21.06
CA GLN A 149 29.99 -32.65 21.95
C GLN A 149 30.20 -34.17 22.02
N ALA A 150 30.43 -34.82 20.88
CA ALA A 150 30.74 -36.25 20.83
C ALA A 150 32.02 -36.58 21.61
N ILE A 151 33.10 -35.83 21.40
CA ILE A 151 34.37 -36.02 22.13
C ILE A 151 34.17 -35.80 23.64
N SER A 152 33.41 -34.78 24.04
CA SER A 152 33.13 -34.52 25.46
C SER A 152 32.31 -35.66 26.10
N ARG A 153 31.36 -36.23 25.36
CA ARG A 153 30.52 -37.36 25.81
C ARG A 153 31.29 -38.67 25.88
N MET A 154 32.23 -38.90 24.98
CA MET A 154 33.05 -40.12 24.95
C MET A 154 34.07 -40.21 26.10
N GLY A 155 34.24 -39.13 26.89
CA GLY A 155 35.21 -39.09 27.98
C GLY A 155 36.66 -39.04 27.49
N LYS A 156 37.59 -38.82 28.42
CA LYS A 156 39.02 -38.88 28.10
C LYS A 156 39.41 -40.34 27.98
N ARG A 157 39.94 -40.75 26.82
CA ARG A 157 40.57 -42.07 26.69
C ARG A 157 41.81 -42.10 27.60
N ALA A 158 41.98 -43.18 28.37
CA ALA A 158 43.19 -43.36 29.16
C ALA A 158 44.40 -43.34 28.22
N ARG A 159 45.45 -42.61 28.59
CA ARG A 159 46.70 -42.59 27.84
C ARG A 159 47.36 -43.96 27.99
N GLY A 160 47.48 -44.69 26.89
CA GLY A 160 48.26 -45.93 26.83
C GLY A 160 49.75 -45.64 26.76
N CYS A 161 50.56 -46.57 27.24
CA CYS A 161 51.99 -46.57 27.04
C CYS A 161 52.30 -46.60 25.53
N HIS A 162 53.19 -45.73 25.05
CA HIS A 162 53.56 -45.69 23.63
C HIS A 162 54.28 -46.98 23.16
N SER A 163 54.83 -47.76 24.08
CA SER A 163 55.60 -48.97 23.74
C SER A 163 54.79 -50.26 23.76
N CYS A 164 53.85 -50.43 24.69
CA CYS A 164 53.03 -51.65 24.77
C CYS A 164 51.52 -51.39 24.65
N GLY A 165 51.08 -50.15 24.51
CA GLY A 165 49.66 -49.77 24.36
C GLY A 165 48.83 -49.87 25.64
N GLN A 166 49.32 -50.54 26.69
CA GLN A 166 48.59 -50.73 27.95
C GLN A 166 48.49 -49.43 28.75
N SER A 167 47.33 -49.20 29.36
CA SER A 167 47.12 -48.07 30.28
C SER A 167 47.69 -48.35 31.67
N GLY A 168 47.97 -47.28 32.42
CA GLY A 168 48.42 -47.39 33.83
C GLY A 168 49.93 -47.21 34.04
N HIS A 169 50.70 -47.03 32.97
CA HIS A 169 52.13 -46.72 33.06
C HIS A 169 52.59 -45.91 31.84
N ASP A 170 53.73 -45.22 31.98
CA ASP A 170 54.37 -44.48 30.90
C ASP A 170 55.46 -45.31 30.21
N ARG A 171 55.92 -44.87 29.04
CA ARG A 171 57.05 -45.52 28.33
C ARG A 171 58.28 -45.73 29.21
N ARG A 172 58.55 -44.82 30.15
CA ARG A 172 59.70 -44.88 31.07
C ARG A 172 59.59 -45.98 32.13
N THR A 173 58.37 -46.39 32.46
CA THR A 173 58.07 -47.39 33.50
C THR A 173 57.51 -48.65 32.87
N CYS A 174 57.79 -48.88 31.59
CA CYS A 174 57.23 -49.96 30.81
C CYS A 174 58.05 -51.23 31.01
N LEU A 175 57.45 -52.25 31.63
CA LEU A 175 58.12 -53.50 31.96
C LEU A 175 58.59 -54.27 30.72
N THR A 176 57.88 -54.12 29.60
CA THR A 176 58.27 -54.71 28.31
C THR A 176 59.52 -54.06 27.70
N LEU A 177 59.84 -52.81 28.09
CA LEU A 177 61.10 -52.15 27.73
C LEU A 177 62.20 -52.38 28.76
N SER A 178 61.87 -52.56 30.03
CA SER A 178 62.83 -52.76 31.11
C SER A 178 63.21 -54.22 31.37
N GLY A 179 62.79 -55.16 30.51
CA GLY A 179 63.31 -56.53 30.46
C GLY A 179 62.86 -57.46 31.60
N THR A 180 61.85 -57.12 32.38
CA THR A 180 61.31 -58.03 33.41
C THR A 180 60.10 -58.76 32.83
N HIS A 181 60.35 -59.90 32.19
CA HIS A 181 59.33 -60.83 31.74
C HIS A 181 58.71 -61.50 32.99
N LYS A 182 57.39 -61.39 33.18
CA LYS A 182 56.63 -62.29 34.04
C LYS A 182 55.92 -63.25 33.11
N ASP A 183 56.45 -64.46 33.01
CA ASP A 183 55.77 -65.61 32.41
C ASP A 183 54.71 -66.12 33.41
N ASP A 184 53.47 -66.29 32.93
CA ASP A 184 52.43 -67.11 33.58
C ASP A 184 52.58 -68.57 33.13
#